data_AF-A0A358E1A3-F1
#
_entry.id   AF-A0A358E1A3-F1
#
_cell.length_a   1.000
_cell.length_b   1.000
_cell.length_c   1.000
_cell.angle_alpha   90.00
_cell.angle_beta   90.00
_cell.angle_gamma   90.00
#
_symmetry.space_group_name_H-M   'P 1'
#
loop_
_entity.id
_entity.type
_entity.pdbx_description
1 polymer ?
#
loop_
_entity_poly.entity_id
_entity_poly.type
_entity_poly.pdbx_seq_one_letter_code
_entity_poly.pdbx_strand_id
1 'polypeptide(L)'
;MLDTYLQKMVSAQASDLFITAGFPVSAKINGKLTPLSEQVTTEHSALSLVEDAMNDSQKAAFHSTKECNFAIVREGIGRFRCSAFWQRDQAGMVIRRIVTDIPQADDLGLPPVLKDIIMAKRGLVLFVGGTGTGKSTSLAALIGHRNQHSHGHILTIEDPIEFVHEHKNCVVTQREVG
;
A
#
# COMPACT_ATOMS: atom_id res chain seq x y z
N MET A 1 -15.76 10.81 6.10
CA MET A 1 -14.88 11.96 5.76
C MET A 1 -13.51 11.46 5.28
N LEU A 2 -13.05 10.35 5.87
CA LEU A 2 -11.82 9.67 5.47
C LEU A 2 -11.81 9.26 3.99
N ASP A 3 -12.93 8.78 3.47
CA ASP A 3 -13.06 8.29 2.09
C ASP A 3 -12.65 9.32 1.02
N THR A 4 -12.90 10.61 1.26
CA THR A 4 -12.45 11.69 0.34
C THR A 4 -10.91 11.78 0.29
N TYR A 5 -10.23 11.60 1.42
CA TYR A 5 -8.77 11.57 1.46
C TYR A 5 -8.21 10.29 0.85
N LEU A 6 -8.88 9.15 1.05
CA LEU A 6 -8.51 7.88 0.40
C LEU A 6 -8.67 7.96 -1.12
N GLN A 7 -9.75 8.58 -1.62
CA GLN A 7 -9.93 8.83 -3.05
C GLN A 7 -8.80 9.72 -3.60
N LYS A 8 -8.50 10.85 -2.94
CA LYS A 8 -7.38 11.72 -3.32
C LYS A 8 -6.04 10.97 -3.33
N MET A 9 -5.79 10.15 -2.31
CA MET A 9 -4.60 9.29 -2.21
C MET A 9 -4.50 8.35 -3.42
N VAL A 10 -5.61 7.68 -3.78
CA VAL A 10 -5.66 6.76 -4.92
C VAL A 10 -5.46 7.48 -6.25
N SER A 11 -6.16 8.60 -6.47
CA SER A 11 -6.05 9.41 -7.69
C SER A 11 -4.65 10.00 -7.88
N ALA A 12 -4.00 10.41 -6.78
CA ALA A 12 -2.64 10.93 -6.82
C ALA A 12 -1.56 9.83 -6.84
N GLN A 13 -1.94 8.54 -6.90
CA GLN A 13 -1.03 7.40 -6.82
C GLN A 13 -0.08 7.48 -5.60
N ALA A 14 -0.59 7.99 -4.48
CA ALA A 14 0.19 8.09 -3.26
C ALA A 14 0.37 6.71 -2.61
N SER A 15 1.54 6.53 -1.99
CA SER A 15 1.94 5.30 -1.29
C SER A 15 1.35 5.24 0.13
N ASP A 16 1.50 6.33 0.86
CA ASP A 16 1.06 6.47 2.26
C ASP A 16 0.22 7.75 2.43
N LEU A 17 -0.75 7.72 3.34
CA LEU A 17 -1.53 8.84 3.85
C LEU A 17 -1.27 8.99 5.34
N PHE A 18 -1.09 10.21 5.81
CA PHE A 18 -0.74 10.56 7.17
C PHE A 18 -1.83 11.45 7.77
N ILE A 19 -2.31 11.05 8.93
CA ILE A 19 -3.29 11.78 9.73
C ILE A 19 -2.66 12.03 11.10
N THR A 20 -2.60 13.30 11.51
CA THR A 20 -2.13 13.71 12.84
C THR A 20 -2.68 15.09 13.17
N ALA A 21 -2.91 15.36 14.45
CA ALA A 21 -3.20 16.70 14.94
C ALA A 21 -2.03 17.66 14.66
N GLY A 22 -2.33 18.95 14.44
CA GLY A 22 -1.35 20.00 14.21
C GLY A 22 -0.71 20.01 12.81
N PHE A 23 -1.13 19.11 11.91
CA PHE A 23 -0.65 19.07 10.53
C PHE A 23 -1.79 18.76 9.56
N PRO A 24 -1.78 19.28 8.32
CA PRO A 24 -2.77 18.90 7.32
C PRO A 24 -2.69 17.42 6.98
N VAL A 25 -3.82 16.79 6.64
CA VAL A 25 -3.83 15.44 6.10
C VAL A 25 -2.96 15.42 4.84
N SER A 26 -1.93 14.58 4.85
CA SER A 26 -0.87 14.61 3.85
C SER A 26 -0.62 13.23 3.29
N ALA A 27 -0.15 13.13 2.05
CA ALA A 27 0.16 11.87 1.41
C ALA A 27 1.57 11.87 0.83
N LYS A 28 2.21 10.70 0.78
CA LYS A 28 3.51 10.51 0.15
C LYS A 28 3.33 10.26 -1.34
N ILE A 29 3.46 11.31 -2.13
CA ILE A 29 3.36 11.31 -3.59
C ILE A 29 4.78 11.36 -4.16
N ASN A 30 5.17 10.35 -4.95
CA ASN A 30 6.51 10.25 -5.53
C ASN A 30 7.65 10.42 -4.50
N GLY A 31 7.47 9.83 -3.32
CA GLY A 31 8.44 9.89 -2.22
C GLY A 31 8.45 11.19 -1.41
N LYS A 32 7.66 12.20 -1.78
CA LYS A 32 7.55 13.48 -1.07
C LYS A 32 6.24 13.57 -0.29
N LEU A 33 6.30 14.10 0.93
CA LEU A 33 5.12 14.37 1.74
C LEU A 33 4.43 15.63 1.21
N THR A 34 3.18 15.49 0.78
CA THR A 34 2.38 16.54 0.14
C THR A 34 1.02 16.66 0.83
N PRO A 35 0.63 17.85 1.33
CA PRO A 35 -0.70 18.09 1.87
C PRO A 35 -1.82 17.82 0.85
N LEU A 36 -2.90 17.16 1.28
CA LEU A 36 -4.12 16.93 0.48
C LEU A 36 -5.24 17.94 0.76
N SER A 37 -5.04 18.77 1.78
CA SER A 37 -5.88 19.91 2.15
C SER A 37 -5.01 21.02 2.74
N GLU A 38 -5.53 22.25 2.74
CA GLU A 38 -4.87 23.41 3.38
C GLU A 38 -5.19 23.50 4.87
N GLN A 39 -6.24 22.80 5.33
CA GLN A 39 -6.69 22.85 6.70
C GLN A 39 -5.80 22.00 7.61
N VAL A 40 -5.28 22.62 8.67
CA VAL A 40 -4.58 21.93 9.74
C VAL A 40 -5.58 21.05 10.50
N THR A 41 -5.25 19.78 10.68
CA THR A 41 -6.09 18.83 11.42
C THR A 41 -6.07 19.16 12.91
N THR A 42 -7.23 19.36 13.53
CA THR A 42 -7.35 19.50 14.99
C THR A 42 -7.28 18.14 15.68
N GLU A 43 -7.07 18.11 17.00
CA GLU A 43 -7.09 16.87 17.79
C GLU A 43 -8.40 16.09 17.61
N HIS A 44 -9.53 16.80 17.70
CA HIS A 44 -10.85 16.22 17.49
C HIS A 44 -11.02 15.68 16.06
N SER A 45 -10.59 16.44 15.05
CA SER A 45 -10.67 16.00 13.66
C SER A 45 -9.76 14.82 13.35
N ALA A 46 -8.56 14.77 13.95
CA ALA A 46 -7.64 13.66 13.80
C ALA A 46 -8.26 12.38 14.38
N LEU A 47 -8.74 12.44 15.62
CA LEU A 47 -9.41 11.31 16.27
C LEU A 47 -10.62 10.83 15.46
N SER A 48 -11.46 11.76 15.00
CA SER A 48 -12.63 11.43 14.17
C SER A 48 -12.23 10.70 12.88
N LEU A 49 -11.19 11.15 12.18
CA LEU A 49 -10.69 10.48 10.96
C LEU A 49 -10.08 9.10 11.25
N VAL A 50 -9.39 8.94 12.38
CA VAL A 50 -8.82 7.66 12.80
C VAL A 50 -9.93 6.65 13.13
N GLU A 51 -10.94 7.07 13.87
CA GLU A 51 -12.08 6.22 14.23
C GLU A 51 -13.01 5.90 13.05
N ASP A 52 -13.09 6.78 12.03
CA ASP A 52 -13.82 6.54 10.77
C ASP A 52 -13.28 5.30 10.03
N ALA A 53 -12.02 4.92 10.27
CA ALA A 53 -11.42 3.70 9.71
C ALA A 53 -11.79 2.42 10.47
N MET A 54 -12.29 2.52 11.70
CA MET A 54 -12.39 1.41 12.65
C MET A 54 -13.82 0.91 12.85
N ASN A 55 -13.97 -0.40 13.09
CA ASN A 55 -15.18 -0.96 13.71
C ASN A 55 -15.16 -0.78 15.24
N ASP A 56 -16.27 -1.09 15.92
CA ASP A 56 -16.40 -0.85 17.36
C ASP A 56 -15.39 -1.62 18.21
N SER A 57 -15.07 -2.86 17.84
CA SER A 57 -14.05 -3.65 18.53
C SER A 57 -12.65 -3.03 18.38
N GLN A 58 -12.34 -2.50 17.20
CA GLN A 58 -11.07 -1.82 16.93
C GLN A 58 -10.98 -0.49 17.66
N LYS A 59 -12.07 0.28 17.75
CA LYS A 59 -12.12 1.52 18.56
C LYS A 59 -11.86 1.22 20.03
N ALA A 60 -12.53 0.21 20.59
CA ALA A 60 -12.33 -0.19 21.98
C ALA A 60 -10.87 -0.63 22.24
N ALA A 61 -10.29 -1.42 21.32
CA ALA A 61 -8.88 -1.79 21.39
C ALA A 61 -7.99 -0.54 21.33
N PHE A 62 -8.15 0.32 20.31
CA PHE A 62 -7.36 1.53 20.12
C PHE A 62 -7.37 2.47 21.34
N HIS A 63 -8.52 2.66 21.99
CA HIS A 63 -8.61 3.50 23.19
C HIS A 63 -7.90 2.91 24.40
N SER A 64 -7.90 1.57 24.52
CA SER A 64 -7.31 0.85 25.65
C SER A 64 -5.82 0.56 25.48
N THR A 65 -5.39 0.08 24.32
CA THR A 65 -4.00 -0.30 24.02
C THR A 65 -3.17 0.83 23.44
N LYS A 66 -3.82 1.93 23.01
CA LYS A 66 -3.19 3.08 22.34
C LYS A 66 -2.58 2.80 20.96
N GLU A 67 -2.79 1.61 20.42
CA GLU A 67 -2.35 1.23 19.07
C GLU A 67 -3.34 0.24 18.44
N CYS A 68 -3.54 0.32 17.13
CA CYS A 68 -4.37 -0.64 16.40
C CYS A 68 -3.90 -0.76 14.94
N ASN A 69 -3.53 -1.98 14.55
CA ASN A 69 -3.14 -2.31 13.17
C ASN A 69 -4.22 -3.18 12.53
N PHE A 70 -4.69 -2.78 11.36
CA PHE A 70 -5.77 -3.47 10.65
C PHE A 70 -5.73 -3.17 9.15
N ALA A 71 -6.54 -3.88 8.37
CA ALA A 71 -6.77 -3.57 6.97
C ALA A 71 -8.22 -3.15 6.76
N ILE A 72 -8.45 -2.21 5.84
CA ILE A 72 -9.78 -1.80 5.41
C ILE A 72 -9.92 -2.01 3.91
N VAL A 73 -11.15 -2.30 3.50
CA VAL A 73 -11.58 -2.24 2.11
C VAL A 73 -12.64 -1.15 2.04
N ARG A 74 -12.50 -0.25 1.06
CA ARG A 74 -13.49 0.77 0.74
C ARG A 74 -13.95 0.54 -0.69
N GLU A 75 -15.22 0.17 -0.83
CA GLU A 75 -15.82 -0.15 -2.11
C GLU A 75 -15.65 1.02 -3.10
N GLY A 76 -15.21 0.72 -4.32
CA GLY A 76 -14.92 1.73 -5.35
C GLY A 76 -13.66 2.59 -5.12
N ILE A 77 -12.97 2.46 -3.98
CA ILE A 77 -11.77 3.26 -3.67
C ILE A 77 -10.52 2.38 -3.64
N GLY A 78 -10.52 1.31 -2.85
CA GLY A 78 -9.38 0.40 -2.77
C GLY A 78 -9.23 -0.30 -1.43
N ARG A 79 -8.10 -1.00 -1.29
CA ARG A 79 -7.70 -1.70 -0.07
C ARG A 79 -6.53 -0.98 0.57
N PHE A 80 -6.55 -0.92 1.90
CA PHE A 80 -5.55 -0.20 2.67
C PHE A 80 -5.14 -0.95 3.92
N ARG A 81 -3.89 -0.79 4.34
CA ARG A 81 -3.43 -1.14 5.68
C ARG A 81 -3.37 0.13 6.52
N CYS A 82 -3.93 0.08 7.73
CA CYS A 82 -3.96 1.17 8.68
C CYS A 82 -3.12 0.80 9.89
N SER A 83 -2.27 1.74 10.30
CA SER A 83 -1.54 1.73 11.57
C SER A 83 -1.95 2.96 12.35
N ALA A 84 -2.88 2.78 13.29
CA ALA A 84 -3.37 3.83 14.18
C ALA A 84 -2.63 3.78 15.52
N PHE A 85 -2.29 4.95 16.07
CA PHE A 85 -1.53 5.09 17.30
C PHE A 85 -1.90 6.39 18.03
N TRP A 86 -1.54 6.48 19.30
CA TRP A 86 -1.54 7.75 20.03
C TRP A 86 -0.13 8.31 20.14
N GLN A 87 0.03 9.60 19.92
CA GLN A 87 1.28 10.33 20.15
C GLN A 87 1.00 11.60 20.93
N ARG A 88 1.72 11.84 22.04
CA ARG A 88 1.52 13.03 22.89
C ARG A 88 0.04 13.27 23.22
N ASP A 89 -0.67 12.20 23.58
CA ASP A 89 -2.12 12.18 23.88
C ASP A 89 -3.04 12.58 22.72
N GLN A 90 -2.54 12.56 21.47
CA GLN A 90 -3.29 12.85 20.25
C GLN A 90 -3.32 11.62 19.33
N ALA A 91 -4.47 11.34 18.73
CA ALA A 91 -4.61 10.25 17.78
C ALA A 91 -3.88 10.55 16.45
N GLY A 92 -3.25 9.53 15.89
CA GLY A 92 -2.60 9.56 14.58
C GLY A 92 -2.80 8.24 13.84
N MET A 93 -2.65 8.28 12.52
CA MET A 93 -2.72 7.08 11.69
C MET A 93 -1.89 7.25 10.43
N VAL A 94 -1.20 6.18 10.06
CA VAL A 94 -0.63 5.99 8.73
C VAL A 94 -1.48 4.98 7.98
N ILE A 95 -1.92 5.34 6.78
CA ILE A 95 -2.68 4.47 5.89
C ILE A 95 -1.84 4.20 4.65
N ARG A 96 -1.64 2.93 4.34
CA ARG A 96 -0.88 2.48 3.20
C ARG A 96 -1.81 1.85 2.17
N ARG A 97 -1.67 2.24 0.91
CA ARG A 97 -2.43 1.65 -0.18
C ARG A 97 -1.91 0.24 -0.48
N ILE A 98 -2.83 -0.70 -0.65
CA ILE A 98 -2.54 -2.05 -1.14
C ILE A 98 -3.10 -2.17 -2.55
N VAL A 99 -2.25 -2.54 -3.51
CA VAL A 99 -2.67 -2.76 -4.89
C VAL A 99 -2.87 -4.25 -5.14
N THR A 100 -4.11 -4.65 -5.43
CA THR A 100 -4.45 -6.04 -5.75
C THR A 100 -4.64 -6.28 -7.24
N ASP A 101 -5.05 -5.25 -7.98
CA ASP A 101 -5.14 -5.33 -9.44
C ASP A 101 -3.77 -5.00 -10.03
N ILE A 102 -3.08 -6.05 -10.46
CA ILE A 102 -1.74 -5.97 -11.03
C ILE A 102 -1.89 -6.03 -12.56
N PRO A 103 -1.46 -4.99 -13.29
CA PRO A 103 -1.55 -4.97 -14.75
C PRO A 103 -0.74 -6.12 -15.36
N GLN A 104 -1.17 -6.62 -16.53
CA GLN A 104 -0.35 -7.60 -17.23
C GLN A 104 0.89 -6.92 -17.82
N ALA A 105 1.96 -7.70 -18.00
CA ALA A 105 3.21 -7.19 -18.59
C ALA A 105 2.98 -6.57 -19.98
N ASP A 106 2.01 -7.09 -20.74
CA ASP A 106 1.65 -6.58 -22.07
C ASP A 106 0.89 -5.24 -21.99
N ASP A 107 0.03 -5.04 -20.98
CA ASP A 107 -0.71 -3.77 -20.77
C ASP A 107 0.23 -2.61 -20.43
N LEU A 108 1.36 -2.93 -19.79
CA LEU A 108 2.42 -1.98 -19.48
C LEU A 108 3.35 -1.68 -20.68
N GLY A 109 3.19 -2.37 -21.81
CA GLY A 109 4.07 -2.25 -22.97
C GLY A 109 5.50 -2.71 -22.68
N LEU A 110 5.70 -3.64 -21.73
CA LEU A 110 7.03 -4.14 -21.40
C LEU A 110 7.62 -4.93 -22.58
N PRO A 111 8.92 -4.77 -22.89
CA PRO A 111 9.56 -5.56 -23.94
C PRO A 111 9.37 -7.07 -23.72
N PRO A 112 8.99 -7.84 -24.77
CA PRO A 112 8.71 -9.27 -24.63
C PRO A 112 9.84 -10.08 -24.00
N VAL A 113 11.10 -9.69 -24.24
CA VAL A 113 12.29 -10.31 -23.64
C VAL A 113 12.26 -10.35 -22.11
N LEU A 114 11.56 -9.42 -21.45
CA LEU A 114 11.42 -9.44 -19.98
C LEU A 114 10.57 -10.63 -19.50
N LYS A 115 9.60 -11.08 -20.30
CA LYS A 115 8.81 -12.30 -20.02
C LYS A 115 9.68 -13.54 -20.10
N ASP A 116 10.63 -13.58 -21.04
CA ASP A 116 11.59 -14.68 -21.13
C ASP A 116 12.57 -14.68 -19.93
N ILE A 117 13.09 -13.49 -19.58
CA ILE A 117 14.02 -13.30 -18.46
C ILE A 117 13.38 -13.71 -17.14
N ILE A 118 12.13 -13.29 -16.86
CA ILE A 118 11.47 -13.63 -15.59
C ILE A 118 11.14 -15.13 -15.50
N MET A 119 11.13 -15.86 -16.60
CA MET A 119 10.90 -17.32 -16.63
C MET A 119 12.19 -18.14 -16.48
N ALA A 120 13.36 -17.50 -16.39
CA ALA A 120 14.61 -18.20 -16.14
C ALA A 120 14.54 -19.07 -14.87
N LYS A 121 15.03 -20.31 -14.96
CA LYS A 121 15.00 -21.26 -13.83
C LYS A 121 15.86 -20.80 -12.65
N ARG A 122 16.97 -20.11 -12.94
CA ARG A 122 18.00 -19.67 -11.99
C ARG A 122 18.67 -18.41 -12.54
N GLY A 123 19.17 -17.56 -11.64
CA GLY A 123 19.90 -16.35 -11.99
C GLY A 123 19.56 -15.19 -11.05
N LEU A 124 20.21 -14.06 -11.27
CA LEU A 124 19.93 -12.80 -10.58
C LEU A 124 19.48 -11.78 -11.63
N VAL A 125 18.32 -11.18 -11.42
CA VAL A 125 17.79 -10.09 -12.23
C VAL A 125 17.75 -8.84 -11.36
N LEU A 126 18.38 -7.76 -11.82
CA LEU A 126 18.37 -6.47 -11.13
C LEU A 126 17.48 -5.50 -11.89
N PHE A 127 16.38 -5.08 -11.27
CA PHE A 127 15.48 -4.08 -11.84
C PHE A 127 15.81 -2.71 -11.24
N VAL A 128 16.48 -1.86 -12.02
CA VAL A 128 17.05 -0.58 -11.55
C VAL A 128 16.36 0.63 -12.17
N GLY A 129 16.39 1.77 -11.48
CA GLY A 129 15.76 3.02 -11.91
C GLY A 129 15.40 3.94 -10.74
N GLY A 130 15.12 5.22 -11.03
CA GLY A 130 14.76 6.23 -10.02
C GLY A 130 13.44 5.94 -9.30
N THR A 131 13.18 6.66 -8.21
CA THR A 131 11.89 6.58 -7.50
C THR A 131 10.75 7.03 -8.43
N GLY A 132 9.63 6.29 -8.43
CA GLY A 132 8.46 6.63 -9.23
C GLY A 132 8.54 6.26 -10.72
N THR A 133 9.59 5.58 -11.18
CA THR A 133 9.72 5.17 -12.60
C THR A 133 9.01 3.85 -12.94
N GLY A 134 8.06 3.41 -12.11
CA GLY A 134 7.27 2.19 -12.36
C GLY A 134 7.93 0.85 -12.04
N LYS A 135 9.07 0.84 -11.33
CA LYS A 135 9.81 -0.41 -11.02
C LYS A 135 8.99 -1.48 -10.33
N SER A 136 8.36 -1.12 -9.20
CA SER A 136 7.54 -2.06 -8.42
C SER A 136 6.40 -2.59 -9.28
N THR A 137 5.75 -1.73 -10.06
CA THR A 137 4.66 -2.10 -10.97
C THR A 137 5.12 -3.07 -12.06
N SER A 138 6.25 -2.80 -12.71
CA SER A 138 6.81 -3.71 -13.73
C SER A 138 7.23 -5.04 -13.14
N LEU A 139 7.88 -5.03 -11.96
CA LEU A 139 8.29 -6.25 -11.28
C LEU A 139 7.08 -7.07 -10.83
N ALA A 140 6.03 -6.43 -10.30
CA ALA A 140 4.78 -7.08 -9.95
C ALA A 140 4.12 -7.72 -11.21
N ALA A 141 4.06 -7.01 -12.33
CA ALA A 141 3.53 -7.56 -13.57
C ALA A 141 4.32 -8.79 -14.05
N LEU A 142 5.65 -8.76 -13.96
CA LEU A 142 6.53 -9.87 -14.33
C LEU A 142 6.43 -11.06 -13.37
N ILE A 143 6.37 -10.82 -12.06
CA ILE A 143 6.10 -11.86 -11.05
C ILE A 143 4.72 -12.48 -11.30
N GLY A 144 3.72 -11.66 -11.63
CA GLY A 144 2.39 -12.09 -12.04
C GLY A 144 2.42 -12.97 -13.28
N HIS A 145 3.23 -12.63 -14.28
CA HIS A 145 3.46 -13.46 -15.46
C HIS A 145 4.08 -14.82 -15.08
N ARG A 146 5.11 -14.84 -14.23
CA ARG A 146 5.72 -16.09 -13.74
C ARG A 146 4.74 -16.96 -12.96
N ASN A 147 3.94 -16.36 -12.08
CA ASN A 147 2.91 -17.05 -11.29
C ASN A 147 1.84 -17.72 -12.18
N GLN A 148 1.57 -17.15 -13.36
CA GLN A 148 0.63 -17.71 -14.33
C GLN A 148 1.25 -18.81 -15.22
N HIS A 149 2.55 -18.77 -15.50
CA HIS A 149 3.18 -19.64 -16.50
C HIS A 149 4.17 -20.66 -15.92
N SER A 150 4.38 -20.67 -14.60
CA SER A 150 5.23 -21.64 -13.90
C SER A 150 4.53 -22.26 -12.71
N HIS A 151 5.07 -23.37 -12.22
CA HIS A 151 4.58 -24.09 -11.04
C HIS A 151 5.70 -24.14 -10.00
N GLY A 152 5.42 -23.69 -8.77
CA GLY A 152 6.41 -23.68 -7.71
C GLY A 152 6.06 -22.71 -6.58
N HIS A 153 7.11 -22.18 -5.96
CA HIS A 153 7.01 -21.25 -4.83
C HIS A 153 7.67 -19.91 -5.20
N ILE A 154 6.91 -18.82 -5.04
CA ILE A 154 7.40 -17.46 -5.16
C ILE A 154 7.41 -16.86 -3.76
N LEU A 155 8.60 -16.44 -3.30
CA LEU A 155 8.79 -15.76 -2.02
C LEU A 155 9.23 -14.32 -2.29
N THR A 156 8.50 -13.35 -1.76
CA THR A 156 8.90 -11.95 -1.73
C THR A 156 9.20 -11.50 -0.30
N ILE A 157 10.16 -10.61 -0.17
CA ILE A 157 10.48 -9.89 1.08
C ILE A 157 10.46 -8.41 0.73
N GLU A 158 9.54 -7.67 1.33
CA GLU A 158 9.21 -6.29 0.94
C GLU A 158 9.15 -5.39 2.17
N ASP A 159 9.41 -4.09 2.00
CA ASP A 159 9.28 -3.08 3.06
C ASP A 159 8.70 -1.80 2.46
N PRO A 160 7.37 -1.62 2.46
CA PRO A 160 6.30 -2.56 2.82
C PRO A 160 5.84 -3.41 1.62
N ILE A 161 4.92 -4.36 1.83
CA ILE A 161 4.22 -5.03 0.71
C ILE A 161 3.35 -3.99 -0.03
N GLU A 162 3.62 -3.78 -1.32
CA GLU A 162 2.88 -2.82 -2.16
C GLU A 162 1.79 -3.49 -3.01
N PHE A 163 2.14 -4.63 -3.62
CA PHE A 163 1.26 -5.42 -4.49
C PHE A 163 0.96 -6.76 -3.86
N VAL A 164 -0.30 -7.20 -3.87
CA VAL A 164 -0.67 -8.52 -3.35
C VAL A 164 -0.91 -9.49 -4.50
N HIS A 165 -0.12 -10.54 -4.52
CA HIS A 165 -0.20 -11.61 -5.51
C HIS A 165 -1.07 -12.76 -4.99
N GLU A 166 -2.19 -13.00 -5.65
CA GLU A 166 -3.00 -14.20 -5.41
C GLU A 166 -2.26 -15.47 -5.85
N HIS A 167 -2.57 -16.60 -5.22
CA HIS A 167 -2.10 -17.90 -5.68
C HIS A 167 -2.72 -18.23 -7.04
N LYS A 168 -1.88 -18.67 -7.99
CA LYS A 168 -2.33 -19.20 -9.29
C LYS A 168 -1.69 -20.57 -9.51
N ASN A 169 -0.75 -20.69 -10.44
CA ASN A 169 0.00 -21.93 -10.63
C ASN A 169 1.18 -22.04 -9.64
N CYS A 170 1.55 -20.94 -8.97
CA CYS A 170 2.50 -20.94 -7.87
C CYS A 170 1.83 -20.67 -6.51
N VAL A 171 2.40 -21.24 -5.46
CA VAL A 171 2.19 -20.76 -4.08
C VAL A 171 2.99 -19.46 -3.94
N VAL A 172 2.36 -18.41 -3.43
CA VAL A 172 3.00 -17.12 -3.22
C VAL A 172 3.08 -16.80 -1.74
N THR A 173 4.27 -16.52 -1.23
CA THR A 173 4.48 -16.08 0.15
C THR A 173 5.08 -14.70 0.11
N GLN A 174 4.38 -13.71 0.64
CA GLN A 174 4.89 -12.35 0.77
C GLN A 174 5.16 -12.07 2.23
N ARG A 175 6.40 -11.68 2.53
CA ARG A 175 6.83 -11.29 3.88
C ARG A 175 7.14 -9.81 3.87
N GLU A 176 6.53 -9.09 4.80
CA GLU A 176 6.96 -7.73 5.10
C GLU A 176 8.15 -7.78 6.07
N VAL A 177 9.08 -6.83 5.93
CA VAL A 177 10.14 -6.63 6.91
C VAL A 177 9.56 -6.01 8.18
N GLY A 178 9.74 -6.69 9.32
CA GLY A 178 9.15 -6.35 10.61
C GLY A 178 8.33 -7.51 11.17
#